data_AF-A0A1M6GFQ1-F1
#
_entry.id   AF-A0A1M6GFQ1-F1
#
_cell.length_a   1.000
_cell.length_b   1.000
_cell.length_c   1.000
_cell.angle_alpha   90.00
_cell.angle_beta   90.00
_cell.angle_gamma   90.00
#
_symmetry.space_group_name_H-M   'P 1'
#
loop_
_entity.id
_entity.type
_entity.pdbx_description
1 polymer ?
#
loop_
_entity_poly.entity_id
_entity_poly.type
_entity_poly.pdbx_seq_one_letter_code
_entity_poly.pdbx_strand_id
1 'polypeptide(L)'
;MKKKFKEISTWAQRNWLAIIIVLSVCMMMFLCLVMFSWLYGYWSNALANTKFELSSCWQGISVVVAGLGGIVALAKACWTKYSTDSKYNSAAGAHPYKTETAERGK
;
A
#
# COMPACT_ATOMS: atom_id res chain seq x y z
N MET A 1 -19.42 4.51 -20.32
CA MET A 1 -18.72 4.96 -19.09
C MET A 1 -19.13 4.19 -17.82
N LYS A 2 -20.41 4.15 -17.44
CA LYS A 2 -20.87 3.47 -16.20
C LYS A 2 -20.48 1.98 -16.10
N LYS A 3 -20.52 1.22 -17.21
CA LYS A 3 -20.10 -0.19 -17.26
C LYS A 3 -18.61 -0.37 -16.95
N LYS A 4 -17.75 0.48 -17.53
CA LYS A 4 -16.30 0.47 -17.30
C LYS A 4 -15.93 0.81 -15.86
N PHE A 5 -16.64 1.75 -15.24
CA PHE A 5 -16.45 2.07 -13.83
C PHE A 5 -16.82 0.89 -12.91
N LYS A 6 -17.92 0.17 -13.21
CA LYS A 6 -18.27 -1.06 -12.48
C LYS A 6 -17.21 -2.14 -12.64
N GLU A 7 -16.73 -2.38 -13.86
CA GLU A 7 -15.67 -3.36 -14.15
C GLU A 7 -14.40 -3.07 -13.33
N ILE A 8 -13.96 -1.81 -13.31
CA ILE A 8 -12.77 -1.38 -12.54
C ILE A 8 -13.01 -1.53 -11.03
N SER A 9 -14.18 -1.13 -10.53
CA SER A 9 -14.52 -1.25 -9.11
C SER A 9 -14.54 -2.71 -8.65
N THR A 10 -15.16 -3.61 -9.43
CA THR A 10 -15.16 -5.05 -9.14
C THR A 10 -13.75 -5.64 -9.19
N TRP A 11 -12.93 -5.22 -10.15
CA TRP A 11 -11.52 -5.63 -10.22
C TRP A 11 -10.72 -5.15 -9.00
N ALA A 12 -10.92 -3.89 -8.57
CA ALA A 12 -10.24 -3.32 -7.41
C ALA A 12 -10.65 -4.05 -6.12
N GLN A 13 -11.93 -4.41 -5.98
CA GLN A 13 -12.41 -5.20 -4.84
C GLN A 13 -11.80 -6.61 -4.80
N ARG A 14 -11.52 -7.22 -5.97
CA ARG A 14 -10.86 -8.53 -6.06
C ARG A 14 -9.37 -8.44 -5.70
N ASN A 15 -8.70 -7.37 -6.14
CA ASN A 15 -7.26 -7.17 -5.95
C ASN A 15 -6.92 -6.23 -4.79
N TRP A 16 -7.84 -6.07 -3.84
CA TRP A 16 -7.72 -5.05 -2.78
C TRP A 16 -6.41 -5.20 -1.99
N LEU A 17 -6.07 -6.42 -1.58
CA LEU A 17 -4.85 -6.69 -0.83
C LEU A 17 -3.58 -6.36 -1.64
N ALA A 18 -3.56 -6.72 -2.93
CA ALA A 18 -2.45 -6.38 -3.82
C ALA A 18 -2.27 -4.85 -3.98
N ILE A 19 -3.38 -4.11 -4.10
CA ILE A 19 -3.35 -2.63 -4.18
C ILE A 19 -2.74 -2.03 -2.91
N ILE A 20 -3.11 -2.54 -1.73
CA ILE A 20 -2.54 -2.09 -0.45
C ILE A 20 -1.04 -2.35 -0.38
N ILE A 21 -0.58 -3.54 -0.79
CA ILE A 21 0.85 -3.89 -0.80
C ILE A 21 1.63 -2.95 -1.73
N VAL A 22 1.13 -2.73 -2.96
CA VAL A 22 1.78 -1.82 -3.91
C VAL A 22 1.86 -0.41 -3.34
N LEU A 23 0.79 0.10 -2.70
CA LEU A 23 0.80 1.41 -2.06
C LEU A 23 1.86 1.49 -0.95
N SER A 24 1.98 0.44 -0.13
CA SER A 24 3.00 0.35 0.93
C SER A 24 4.42 0.38 0.37
N VAL A 25 4.69 -0.38 -0.69
CA VAL A 25 6.01 -0.39 -1.35
C VAL A 25 6.32 0.99 -1.94
N CYS A 26 5.35 1.63 -2.58
CA CYS A 26 5.50 2.99 -3.09
C CYS A 26 5.83 4.00 -1.98
N MET A 27 5.17 3.92 -0.82
CA MET A 27 5.48 4.78 0.32
C MET A 27 6.87 4.52 0.89
N MET A 28 7.31 3.26 0.94
CA MET A 28 8.67 2.92 1.39
C MET A 28 9.73 3.46 0.42
N MET A 29 9.51 3.33 -0.90
CA MET A 29 10.41 3.93 -1.90
C MET A 29 10.49 5.45 -1.76
N PHE A 30 9.35 6.11 -1.54
CA PHE A 30 9.31 7.56 -1.33
C PHE A 30 10.08 7.97 -0.07
N LEU A 31 9.96 7.21 1.04
CA LEU A 31 10.75 7.46 2.24
C LEU A 31 12.25 7.34 1.99
N CYS A 32 12.70 6.33 1.24
CA CYS A 32 14.09 6.19 0.85
C CYS A 32 14.57 7.42 0.06
N LEU A 33 13.76 7.92 -0.89
CA LEU A 33 14.09 9.13 -1.65
C LEU A 33 14.22 10.37 -0.75
N VAL A 34 13.37 10.51 0.27
CA VAL A 34 13.47 11.59 1.26
C VAL A 34 14.75 11.46 2.09
N MET A 35 15.15 10.24 2.47
CA MET A 35 16.42 10.04 3.18
C MET A 35 17.64 10.35 2.31
N PHE A 36 17.62 9.95 1.03
CA PHE A 36 18.70 10.27 0.08
C PHE A 36 18.79 11.76 -0.19
N SER A 37 17.65 12.45 -0.35
CA SER A 37 17.65 13.91 -0.54
C SER A 37 18.17 14.64 0.69
N TRP A 38 17.90 14.13 1.89
CA TRP A 38 18.43 14.69 3.13
C TRP A 38 19.95 14.50 3.24
N LEU A 39 20.46 13.30 2.95
CA LEU A 39 21.90 13.04 2.95
C LEU A 39 22.61 13.93 1.90
N TYR A 40 22.08 13.99 0.68
CA TYR A 40 22.63 14.86 -0.37
C TYR A 40 22.61 16.34 0.05
N GLY A 41 21.52 16.82 0.63
CA GLY A 41 21.38 18.20 1.11
C GLY A 41 22.36 18.55 2.22
N TYR A 42 22.68 17.61 3.11
CA TYR A 42 23.69 17.78 4.16
C TYR A 42 25.09 17.95 3.57
N TRP A 43 25.48 17.07 2.63
CA TRP A 43 26.80 17.12 1.99
C TRP A 43 26.95 18.33 1.07
N SER A 44 25.89 18.71 0.35
CA SER A 44 25.90 19.86 -0.55
C SER A 44 26.02 21.20 0.22
N ASN A 45 25.36 21.32 1.39
CA ASN A 45 25.54 22.47 2.28
C ASN A 45 27.02 22.61 2.70
N ALA A 46 27.67 21.49 3.05
CA ALA A 46 29.05 21.48 3.55
C ALA A 46 30.11 21.75 2.46
N LEU A 47 29.93 21.20 1.25
CA LEU A 47 30.95 21.25 0.19
C LEU A 47 30.73 22.40 -0.82
N ALA A 48 29.48 22.80 -1.05
CA ALA A 48 29.12 23.74 -2.11
C ALA A 48 28.41 25.01 -1.60
N ASN A 49 28.30 25.19 -0.27
CA ASN A 49 27.64 26.34 0.36
C ASN A 49 26.19 26.56 -0.14
N THR A 50 25.53 25.48 -0.58
CA THR A 50 24.15 25.56 -1.05
C THR A 50 23.23 25.79 0.15
N LYS A 51 22.31 26.76 0.07
CA LYS A 51 21.36 27.05 1.18
C LYS A 51 20.21 26.06 1.22
N PHE A 52 20.50 24.77 1.27
CA PHE A 52 19.46 23.74 1.31
C PHE A 52 18.82 23.71 2.70
N GLU A 53 17.50 23.90 2.80
CA GLU A 53 16.81 23.84 4.08
C GLU A 53 16.59 22.38 4.52
N LEU A 54 17.35 21.95 5.53
CA LEU A 54 17.13 20.64 6.15
C LEU A 54 15.71 20.50 6.75
N SER A 55 15.05 21.61 7.07
CA SER A 55 13.65 21.64 7.53
C SER A 55 12.68 21.08 6.48
N SER A 56 12.95 21.27 5.19
CA SER A 56 12.07 20.75 4.13
C SER A 56 12.01 19.22 4.11
N CYS A 57 13.05 18.53 4.59
CA CYS A 57 13.05 17.08 4.72
C CYS A 57 12.04 16.58 5.77
N TRP A 58 11.79 17.36 6.84
CA TRP A 58 10.74 17.04 7.82
C TRP A 58 9.33 17.08 7.22
N GLN A 59 9.10 17.96 6.25
CA GLN A 59 7.83 17.97 5.51
C GLN A 59 7.68 16.71 4.64
N GLY A 60 8.77 16.23 4.03
CA GLY A 60 8.75 14.95 3.31
C GLY A 60 8.38 13.78 4.21
N ILE A 61 8.97 13.71 5.42
CA ILE A 61 8.70 12.65 6.40
C ILE A 61 7.25 12.72 6.90
N SER A 62 6.71 13.92 7.18
CA SER A 62 5.34 14.05 7.68
C SER A 62 4.30 13.56 6.65
N VAL A 63 4.54 13.80 5.36
CA VAL A 63 3.71 13.26 4.27
C VAL A 63 3.76 11.73 4.23
N VAL A 64 4.94 11.12 4.40
CA VAL A 64 5.07 9.66 4.48
C VAL A 64 4.25 9.11 5.65
N VAL A 65 4.38 9.70 6.84
CA VAL A 65 3.66 9.26 8.05
C VAL A 65 2.15 9.35 7.84
N ALA A 66 1.65 10.46 7.29
CA ALA A 66 0.24 10.63 6.96
C ALA A 66 -0.23 9.58 5.93
N GLY A 67 0.56 9.34 4.87
CA GLY A 67 0.28 8.33 3.84
C GLY A 67 0.21 6.91 4.41
N LEU A 68 1.15 6.54 5.28
CA LEU A 68 1.16 5.26 5.99
C LEU A 68 -0.08 5.10 6.88
N GLY A 69 -0.50 6.16 7.58
CA GLY A 69 -1.75 6.15 8.35
C GLY A 69 -2.97 5.80 7.50
N GLY A 70 -3.05 6.35 6.29
CA GLY A 70 -4.10 6.01 5.31
C GLY A 70 -4.04 4.55 4.85
N ILE A 71 -2.85 4.03 4.55
CA ILE A 71 -2.64 2.63 4.18
C ILE A 71 -3.07 1.69 5.30
N VAL A 72 -2.69 1.99 6.54
CA VAL A 72 -3.07 1.19 7.71
C VAL A 72 -4.58 1.16 7.88
N ALA A 73 -5.26 2.30 7.72
CA ALA A 73 -6.72 2.34 7.77
C ALA A 73 -7.37 1.46 6.70
N LEU A 74 -6.88 1.52 5.46
CA LEU A 74 -7.33 0.68 4.35
C LEU A 74 -7.05 -0.81 4.60
N ALA A 75 -5.89 -1.14 5.16
CA ALA A 75 -5.52 -2.49 5.54
C ALA A 75 -6.44 -3.04 6.63
N LYS A 76 -6.77 -2.24 7.66
CA LYS A 76 -7.72 -2.65 8.69
C LYS A 76 -9.13 -2.85 8.12
N ALA A 77 -9.60 -1.99 7.22
CA ALA A 77 -10.89 -2.17 6.55
C ALA A 77 -10.92 -3.48 5.74
N CYS A 78 -9.84 -3.77 5.02
CA CYS A 78 -9.66 -4.99 4.24
C CYS A 78 -9.68 -6.24 5.13
N TRP A 79 -8.92 -6.21 6.23
CA TRP A 79 -8.89 -7.28 7.22
C TRP A 79 -10.25 -7.55 7.84
N THR A 80 -10.97 -6.49 8.26
CA THR A 80 -12.32 -6.62 8.81
C THR A 80 -13.28 -7.22 7.80
N LYS A 81 -13.19 -6.83 6.53
CA LYS A 81 -14.00 -7.42 5.46
C LYS A 81 -13.74 -8.93 5.34
N TYR A 82 -12.48 -9.34 5.20
CA TYR A 82 -12.14 -10.76 5.03
C TYR A 82 -12.43 -11.59 6.29
N SER A 83 -12.19 -11.03 7.48
CA SER A 83 -12.52 -11.68 8.77
C SER A 83 -14.02 -11.88 8.93
N THR A 84 -14.82 -10.85 8.61
CA THR A 84 -16.28 -10.94 8.67
C THR A 84 -16.82 -11.95 7.66
N ASP A 85 -16.35 -11.90 6.41
CA ASP A 85 -16.76 -12.85 5.38
C ASP A 85 -16.39 -14.29 5.76
N SER A 86 -15.17 -14.51 6.27
CA SER A 86 -14.74 -15.82 6.77
C SER A 86 -15.60 -16.33 7.93
N LYS A 87 -16.06 -15.44 8.82
CA LYS A 87 -16.85 -15.82 10.00
C LYS A 87 -18.29 -16.23 9.65
N TYR A 88 -18.90 -15.62 8.64
CA TYR A 88 -20.32 -15.80 8.33
C TYR A 88 -20.61 -16.62 7.07
N ASN A 89 -19.65 -16.71 6.11
CA ASN A 89 -19.85 -17.42 4.84
C ASN A 89 -18.99 -18.68 4.67
N SER A 90 -18.07 -18.99 5.59
CA SER A 90 -17.20 -20.18 5.51
C SER A 90 -17.38 -21.09 6.73
N ALA A 91 -17.42 -22.41 6.51
CA ALA A 91 -17.40 -23.39 7.60
C ALA A 91 -16.07 -23.28 8.37
N ALA A 92 -16.10 -23.46 9.69
CA ALA A 92 -14.90 -23.39 10.52
C ALA A 92 -13.82 -24.38 10.03
N GLY A 93 -12.64 -23.86 9.66
CA GLY A 93 -11.54 -24.65 9.13
C GLY A 93 -11.56 -24.89 7.61
N ALA A 94 -12.54 -24.38 6.87
CA ALA A 94 -12.54 -24.44 5.41
C ALA A 94 -11.54 -23.44 4.83
N HIS A 95 -10.58 -23.92 4.03
CA HIS A 95 -9.65 -23.06 3.30
C HIS A 95 -10.40 -22.33 2.16
N PRO A 96 -10.27 -21.00 2.02
CA PRO A 96 -11.13 -20.21 1.13
C PRO A 96 -10.90 -20.44 -0.37
N TYR A 97 -9.82 -21.12 -0.75
CA TYR A 97 -9.50 -21.47 -2.13
C TYR A 97 -9.60 -22.98 -2.25
N LYS A 98 -10.68 -23.48 -2.89
CA LYS A 98 -10.66 -24.83 -3.43
C LYS A 98 -9.53 -24.88 -4.46
N THR A 99 -8.58 -25.78 -4.26
CA THR A 99 -7.53 -26.11 -5.22
C THR A 99 -8.20 -26.47 -6.56
N GLU A 100 -8.15 -25.59 -7.55
CA GLU A 100 -8.71 -25.79 -8.92
C GLU A 100 -7.99 -26.91 -9.72
N THR A 101 -7.24 -27.79 -9.07
CA THR A 101 -6.43 -28.83 -9.73
C THR A 101 -7.16 -30.18 -9.84
N ALA A 102 -8.39 -30.31 -9.36
CA ALA A 102 -9.11 -31.60 -9.35
C ALA A 102 -10.06 -31.85 -10.55
N GLU A 103 -10.36 -30.87 -11.41
CA GLU A 103 -11.37 -31.03 -12.47
C GLU A 103 -10.85 -30.92 -13.92
N ARG A 104 -9.53 -30.77 -14.14
CA ARG A 104 -8.93 -30.89 -15.50
C ARG A 104 -8.34 -32.28 -15.73
N GLY A 105 -9.15 -33.30 -15.48
CA GLY A 105 -8.73 -34.69 -15.56
C GLY A 105 -9.89 -35.66 -15.72
N LYS A 106 -10.84 -35.36 -16.62
CA LYS A 106 -11.69 -36.34 -17.30
C LYS A 106 -12.02 -35.82 -18.69
#